data_AF-A0A0F5IMZ2-F1
#
_entry.id   AF-A0A0F5IMZ2-F1
#
_cell.length_a   1.000
_cell.length_b   1.000
_cell.length_c   1.000
_cell.angle_alpha   90.00
_cell.angle_beta   90.00
_cell.angle_gamma   90.00
#
_symmetry.space_group_name_H-M   'P 1'
#
loop_
_entity.id
_entity.type
_entity.pdbx_description
1 polymer ?
#
loop_
_entity_poly.entity_id
_entity_poly.type
_entity_poly.pdbx_seq_one_letter_code
_entity_poly.pdbx_strand_id
1 'polypeptide(L)'
;MFEGYVGIRLWDGQLVDDVIFSLLLSLLVAFAVIFRANYQHFIKMLKDVLYLKERQNLFDETVGKSETFFRHFMIFQALFLCSIALFTIARTRGIASHLGEKEVLFTIVFIFCVLFLFFQFKQFCYSLLGFIFASPEKYRFWKKSYNATMGSWGILLYIPVLWLLFVGSKTVAPVILFCIFYFLCRFVIIYKTIRIFHKNNAGLLYISLYLCTQEILPLIFLYEGMIFLYNFIETSTLWH
;
A
#
# COMPACT_ATOMS: atom_id res chain seq x y z
N MET A 1 7.77 -8.37 57.51
CA MET A 1 6.59 -8.07 56.67
C MET A 1 7.13 -7.43 55.41
N PHE A 2 7.38 -8.22 54.37
CA PHE A 2 7.88 -7.71 53.09
C PHE A 2 6.67 -7.23 52.29
N GLU A 3 6.47 -5.91 52.23
CA GLU A 3 5.58 -5.30 51.25
C GLU A 3 6.20 -5.53 49.88
N GLY A 4 5.75 -6.60 49.21
CA GLY A 4 6.00 -6.79 47.80
C GLY A 4 5.36 -5.61 47.06
N TYR A 5 6.18 -4.79 46.41
CA TYR A 5 5.71 -3.83 45.43
C TYR A 5 4.80 -4.56 44.44
N VAL A 6 3.50 -4.35 44.57
CA VAL A 6 2.52 -4.84 43.61
C VAL A 6 2.83 -4.11 42.31
N GLY A 7 3.48 -4.80 41.39
CA GLY A 7 3.78 -4.26 40.07
C GLY A 7 2.49 -3.72 39.47
N ILE A 8 2.45 -2.41 39.22
CA ILE A 8 1.38 -1.79 38.46
C ILE A 8 1.34 -2.55 37.13
N ARG A 9 0.20 -3.17 36.80
CA ARG A 9 0.04 -3.81 35.49
C ARG A 9 0.35 -2.73 34.45
N LEU A 10 1.43 -2.92 33.69
CA LEU A 10 1.64 -2.15 32.47
C LEU A 10 0.32 -2.29 31.69
N TRP A 11 -0.28 -1.15 31.38
CA TRP A 11 -1.51 -1.12 30.60
C TRP A 11 -1.29 -1.94 29.32
N ASP A 12 -2.15 -2.93 29.04
CA ASP A 12 -2.02 -3.77 27.85
C ASP A 12 -1.94 -2.94 26.55
N GLY A 13 -2.50 -1.71 26.58
CA GLY A 13 -2.38 -0.74 25.50
C GLY A 13 -0.93 -0.35 25.16
N GLN A 14 -0.05 -0.22 26.17
CA GLN A 14 1.34 0.23 26.04
C GLN A 14 2.22 -0.86 25.38
N LEU A 15 2.08 -2.12 25.79
CA LEU A 15 2.81 -3.24 25.18
C LEU A 15 2.46 -3.40 23.69
N VAL A 16 1.20 -3.23 23.33
CA VAL A 16 0.77 -3.28 21.92
C VAL A 16 1.37 -2.13 21.10
N ASP A 17 1.44 -0.92 21.67
CA ASP A 17 2.08 0.23 21.01
C ASP A 17 3.59 0.00 20.80
N ASP A 18 4.26 -0.61 21.79
CA ASP A 18 5.68 -0.97 21.70
C ASP A 18 5.95 -2.01 20.59
N VAL A 19 5.06 -2.99 20.41
CA VAL A 19 5.14 -3.98 19.32
C VAL A 19 5.01 -3.29 17.95
N ILE A 20 4.00 -2.43 17.77
CA ILE A 20 3.80 -1.72 16.50
C ILE A 20 4.98 -0.79 16.21
N PHE A 21 5.48 -0.09 17.23
CA PHE A 21 6.66 0.76 17.14
C PHE A 21 7.90 -0.04 16.73
N SER A 22 8.16 -1.18 17.36
CA SER A 22 9.28 -2.06 17.02
C SER A 22 9.21 -2.56 15.58
N LEU A 23 8.02 -2.96 15.10
CA LEU A 23 7.80 -3.34 13.71
C LEU A 23 8.10 -2.17 12.75
N LEU A 24 7.57 -0.98 13.03
CA LEU A 24 7.78 0.20 12.20
C LEU A 24 9.26 0.62 12.16
N LEU A 25 9.93 0.59 13.32
CA LEU A 25 11.36 0.88 13.44
C LEU A 25 12.19 -0.13 12.66
N SER A 26 11.89 -1.43 12.79
CA SER A 26 12.59 -2.49 12.05
C SER A 26 12.44 -2.31 10.53
N LEU A 27 11.25 -1.92 10.06
CA LEU A 27 10.99 -1.62 8.66
C LEU A 27 11.76 -0.39 8.18
N LEU A 28 11.78 0.68 8.99
CA LEU A 28 12.49 1.91 8.67
C LEU A 28 14.01 1.68 8.60
N VAL A 29 14.57 0.89 9.52
CA VAL A 29 15.99 0.50 9.51
C VAL A 29 16.30 -0.35 8.27
N ALA A 30 15.47 -1.35 7.96
CA ALA A 30 15.62 -2.15 6.75
C ALA A 30 15.57 -1.28 5.48
N PHE A 31 14.64 -0.32 5.43
CA PHE A 31 14.55 0.65 4.34
C PHE A 31 15.81 1.50 4.23
N ALA A 32 16.34 2.04 5.34
CA ALA A 32 17.56 2.84 5.34
C ALA A 32 18.79 2.05 4.84
N VAL A 33 18.94 0.79 5.28
CA VAL A 33 20.02 -0.11 4.84
C VAL A 33 19.92 -0.38 3.34
N ILE A 34 18.73 -0.73 2.86
CA ILE A 34 18.50 -1.05 1.44
C ILE A 34 18.65 0.19 0.55
N PHE A 35 18.17 1.34 1.03
CA PHE A 35 18.35 2.64 0.39
C PHE A 35 19.83 2.97 0.21
N ARG A 36 20.63 2.83 1.27
CA ARG A 36 22.08 3.07 1.21
C ARG A 36 22.77 2.13 0.23
N ALA A 37 22.42 0.85 0.26
CA ALA A 37 23.01 -0.15 -0.64
C ALA A 37 22.63 0.04 -2.12
N ASN A 38 21.45 0.62 -2.39
CA ASN A 38 20.86 0.69 -3.73
C ASN A 38 20.48 2.13 -4.16
N TYR A 39 21.23 3.14 -3.70
CA TYR A 39 20.87 4.56 -3.90
C TYR A 39 20.64 4.93 -5.37
N GLN A 40 21.42 4.35 -6.29
CA GLN A 40 21.28 4.58 -7.73
C GLN A 40 19.92 4.12 -8.25
N HIS A 41 19.45 2.96 -7.81
CA HIS A 41 18.15 2.41 -8.16
C HIS A 41 17.00 3.26 -7.59
N PHE A 42 17.19 3.84 -6.40
CA PHE A 42 16.23 4.78 -5.83
C PHE A 42 16.10 6.07 -6.65
N ILE A 43 17.22 6.69 -7.03
CA ILE A 43 17.19 7.89 -7.88
C ILE A 43 16.59 7.58 -9.25
N LYS A 44 16.88 6.40 -9.81
CA LYS A 44 16.25 5.90 -11.05
C LYS A 44 14.73 5.78 -10.88
N MET A 45 14.27 5.19 -9.77
CA MET A 45 12.85 5.06 -9.44
C MET A 45 12.15 6.43 -9.34
N LEU A 46 12.72 7.40 -8.63
CA LEU A 46 12.13 8.75 -8.52
C LEU A 46 12.09 9.46 -9.88
N LYS A 47 13.14 9.33 -10.69
CA LYS A 47 13.17 9.86 -12.05
C LYS A 47 12.09 9.20 -12.92
N ASP A 48 11.87 7.90 -12.79
CA ASP A 48 10.81 7.18 -13.50
C ASP A 48 9.40 7.61 -13.05
N VAL A 49 9.25 8.13 -11.82
CA VAL A 49 7.99 8.74 -11.35
C VAL A 49 7.76 10.12 -11.97
N LEU A 50 8.75 11.01 -11.90
CA LEU A 50 8.64 12.41 -12.33
C LEU A 50 8.71 12.58 -13.85
N TYR A 51 9.66 11.89 -14.49
CA TYR A 51 9.93 12.01 -15.92
C TYR A 51 9.41 10.78 -16.65
N LEU A 52 8.28 10.95 -17.33
CA LEU A 52 7.82 10.01 -18.36
C LEU A 52 8.64 10.22 -19.63
N LYS A 53 9.90 9.76 -19.61
CA LYS A 53 10.77 9.79 -20.79
C LYS A 53 10.44 8.57 -21.66
N GLU A 54 9.77 8.79 -22.79
CA GLU A 54 9.45 7.73 -23.78
C GLU A 54 10.70 7.09 -24.40
N ARG A 55 11.84 7.80 -24.44
CA ARG A 55 13.10 7.25 -24.95
C ARG A 55 13.81 6.46 -23.86
N GLN A 56 13.61 5.14 -23.84
CA GLN A 56 14.55 4.23 -23.21
C GLN A 56 15.90 4.38 -23.93
N ASN A 57 16.98 4.65 -23.18
CA ASN A 57 18.30 4.42 -23.72
C ASN A 57 18.44 2.90 -23.90
N LEU A 58 18.65 2.45 -25.14
CA LEU A 58 18.85 1.04 -25.53
C LEU A 58 19.98 0.31 -24.76
N PHE A 59 20.78 1.03 -23.96
CA PHE A 59 21.94 0.51 -23.23
C PHE A 59 21.72 0.30 -21.72
N ASP A 60 20.52 0.55 -21.20
CA ASP A 60 20.25 0.48 -19.75
C ASP A 60 19.68 -0.89 -19.30
N GLU A 61 19.91 -1.93 -20.12
CA GLU A 61 19.21 -3.22 -20.09
C GLU A 61 19.94 -4.37 -19.37
N THR A 62 20.90 -4.08 -18.50
CA THR A 62 21.38 -5.07 -17.53
C THR A 62 20.57 -4.98 -16.24
N VAL A 63 19.43 -5.67 -16.21
CA VAL A 63 18.64 -5.89 -14.99
C VAL A 63 19.49 -6.74 -14.03
N GLY A 64 20.19 -6.08 -13.11
CA GLY A 64 20.94 -6.76 -12.06
C GLY A 64 20.01 -7.43 -11.05
N LYS A 65 20.45 -8.54 -10.42
CA LYS A 65 19.72 -9.18 -9.31
C LYS A 65 19.36 -8.19 -8.18
N SER A 66 20.21 -7.19 -7.95
CA SER A 66 19.99 -6.11 -6.96
C SER A 66 18.78 -5.23 -7.29
N GLU A 67 18.53 -4.92 -8.56
CA GLU A 67 17.41 -4.08 -8.98
C GLU A 67 16.06 -4.75 -8.71
N THR A 68 15.99 -6.05 -9.01
CA THR A 68 14.80 -6.86 -8.75
C THR A 68 14.53 -6.97 -7.26
N PHE A 69 15.55 -7.24 -6.44
CA PHE A 69 15.42 -7.28 -4.98
C PHE A 69 14.92 -5.94 -4.42
N PHE A 70 15.54 -4.83 -4.83
CA PHE A 70 15.12 -3.48 -4.42
C PHE A 70 13.65 -3.22 -4.73
N ARG A 71 13.19 -3.51 -5.96
CA ARG A 71 11.79 -3.30 -6.36
C ARG A 71 10.80 -4.13 -5.53
N HIS A 72 11.11 -5.39 -5.24
CA HIS A 72 10.26 -6.24 -4.40
C HIS A 72 10.19 -5.71 -2.97
N PHE A 73 11.32 -5.29 -2.42
CA PHE A 73 11.36 -4.67 -1.09
C PHE A 73 10.52 -3.38 -1.04
N MET A 74 10.61 -2.52 -2.07
CA MET A 74 9.82 -1.29 -2.13
C MET A 74 8.30 -1.53 -2.13
N ILE A 75 7.84 -2.62 -2.77
CA ILE A 75 6.43 -3.01 -2.76
C ILE A 75 6.06 -3.62 -1.41
N PHE A 76 6.90 -4.51 -0.88
CA PHE A 76 6.70 -5.14 0.42
C PHE A 76 6.50 -4.09 1.52
N GLN A 77 7.40 -3.10 1.61
CA GLN A 77 7.28 -2.06 2.63
C GLN A 77 6.00 -1.22 2.46
N ALA A 78 5.56 -0.94 1.22
CA ALA A 78 4.36 -0.16 0.98
C ALA A 78 3.12 -0.90 1.50
N LEU A 79 3.01 -2.20 1.20
CA LEU A 79 1.92 -3.06 1.67
C LEU A 79 1.97 -3.23 3.20
N PHE A 80 3.16 -3.39 3.77
CA PHE A 80 3.34 -3.55 5.21
C PHE A 80 2.97 -2.28 5.98
N LEU A 81 3.36 -1.11 5.48
CA LEU A 81 2.91 0.19 6.02
C LEU A 81 1.40 0.35 5.93
N CYS A 82 0.77 -0.07 4.83
CA CYS A 82 -0.68 -0.08 4.74
C CYS A 82 -1.33 -0.99 5.77
N SER A 83 -0.80 -2.19 6.01
CA SER A 83 -1.36 -3.08 7.04
C SER A 83 -1.26 -2.47 8.43
N ILE A 84 -0.13 -1.84 8.78
CA ILE A 84 0.04 -1.13 10.05
C ILE A 84 -0.95 0.04 10.13
N ALA A 85 -1.08 0.85 9.08
CA ALA A 85 -2.00 1.98 9.04
C ALA A 85 -3.45 1.54 9.28
N LEU A 86 -3.91 0.52 8.53
CA LEU A 86 -5.28 0.00 8.65
C LEU A 86 -5.54 -0.59 10.03
N PHE A 87 -4.57 -1.33 10.59
CA PHE A 87 -4.67 -1.86 11.94
C PHE A 87 -4.79 -0.75 12.99
N THR A 88 -3.90 0.25 12.95
CA THR A 88 -3.94 1.38 13.88
C THR A 88 -5.24 2.17 13.76
N ILE A 89 -5.76 2.36 12.55
CA ILE A 89 -7.06 2.99 12.33
C ILE A 89 -8.20 2.15 12.93
N ALA A 90 -8.22 0.83 12.68
CA ALA A 90 -9.22 -0.07 13.25
C ALA A 90 -9.20 -0.08 14.79
N ARG A 91 -8.01 -0.02 15.38
CA ARG A 91 -7.82 0.08 16.83
C ARG A 91 -8.35 1.40 17.39
N THR A 92 -8.05 2.53 16.75
CA THR A 92 -8.54 3.85 17.18
C THR A 92 -10.06 4.00 17.10
N ARG A 93 -10.72 3.20 16.24
CA ARG A 93 -12.19 3.14 16.14
C ARG A 93 -12.84 2.17 17.13
N GLY A 94 -12.05 1.50 17.99
CA GLY A 94 -12.55 0.57 19.00
C GLY A 94 -12.88 -0.83 18.47
N ILE A 95 -12.61 -1.14 17.19
CA ILE A 95 -12.90 -2.47 16.61
C ILE A 95 -11.92 -3.53 17.13
N ALA A 96 -10.69 -3.10 17.45
CA ALA A 96 -9.57 -3.98 17.80
C ALA A 96 -8.89 -3.57 19.14
N SER A 97 -9.64 -2.95 20.06
CA SER A 97 -9.08 -2.32 21.27
C SER A 97 -8.61 -3.30 22.35
N HIS A 98 -9.11 -4.54 22.37
CA HIS A 98 -8.84 -5.53 23.42
C HIS A 98 -7.95 -6.70 22.99
N LEU A 99 -7.22 -6.55 21.89
CA LEU A 99 -6.36 -7.62 21.38
C LEU A 99 -5.04 -7.71 22.14
N GLY A 100 -4.63 -8.92 22.51
CA GLY A 100 -3.31 -9.18 23.09
C GLY A 100 -2.17 -9.01 22.06
N GLU A 101 -0.92 -8.93 22.53
CA GLU A 101 0.27 -8.72 21.67
C GLU A 101 0.38 -9.71 20.50
N LYS A 102 0.15 -10.99 20.77
CA LYS A 102 0.19 -12.04 19.74
C LYS A 102 -0.91 -11.85 18.72
N GLU A 103 -2.11 -11.50 19.17
CA GLU A 103 -3.29 -11.29 18.32
C GLU A 103 -3.11 -10.07 17.42
N VAL A 104 -2.47 -9.01 17.92
CA VAL A 104 -2.08 -7.83 17.13
C VAL A 104 -1.16 -8.24 15.99
N LEU A 105 -0.10 -9.00 16.26
CA LEU A 105 0.81 -9.49 15.23
C LEU A 105 0.08 -10.34 14.20
N PHE A 106 -0.74 -11.29 14.65
CA PHE A 106 -1.55 -12.13 13.74
C PHE A 106 -2.50 -11.28 12.88
N THR A 107 -3.12 -10.25 13.45
CA THR A 107 -4.04 -9.37 12.73
C THR A 107 -3.30 -8.54 11.68
N ILE A 108 -2.16 -7.95 12.02
CA ILE A 108 -1.33 -7.18 11.07
C ILE A 108 -0.85 -8.08 9.93
N VAL A 109 -0.36 -9.28 10.26
CA VAL A 109 0.08 -10.26 9.25
C VAL A 109 -1.09 -10.72 8.39
N PHE A 110 -2.28 -10.94 8.96
CA PHE A 110 -3.46 -11.30 8.21
C PHE A 110 -3.88 -10.19 7.23
N ILE A 111 -3.96 -8.94 7.68
CA ILE A 111 -4.24 -7.78 6.82
C ILE A 111 -3.18 -7.68 5.72
N PHE A 112 -1.90 -7.86 6.06
CA PHE A 112 -0.82 -7.87 5.08
C PHE A 112 -1.00 -8.98 4.03
N CYS A 113 -1.32 -10.21 4.44
CA CYS A 113 -1.57 -11.33 3.53
C CYS A 113 -2.74 -11.04 2.59
N VAL A 114 -3.85 -10.49 3.10
CA VAL A 114 -5.00 -10.09 2.28
C VAL A 114 -4.60 -9.02 1.25
N LEU A 115 -3.90 -7.97 1.68
CA LEU A 115 -3.41 -6.91 0.79
C LEU A 115 -2.42 -7.44 -0.26
N PHE A 116 -1.55 -8.36 0.14
CA PHE A 116 -0.59 -9.00 -0.75
C PHE A 116 -1.29 -9.84 -1.81
N LEU A 117 -2.24 -10.70 -1.42
CA LEU A 117 -3.04 -11.49 -2.36
C LEU A 117 -3.83 -10.60 -3.33
N PHE A 118 -4.44 -9.54 -2.82
CA PHE A 118 -5.14 -8.55 -3.65
C PHE A 118 -4.18 -7.87 -4.64
N PHE A 119 -2.97 -7.50 -4.20
CA PHE A 119 -1.95 -6.94 -5.07
C PHE A 119 -1.52 -7.93 -6.16
N GLN A 120 -1.31 -9.20 -5.82
CA GLN A 120 -0.92 -10.24 -6.77
C GLN A 120 -2.03 -10.50 -7.81
N PHE A 121 -3.28 -10.56 -7.37
CA PHE A 121 -4.44 -10.64 -8.27
C PHE A 121 -4.47 -9.45 -9.23
N LYS A 122 -4.27 -8.23 -8.72
CA LYS A 122 -4.18 -7.01 -9.54
C LYS A 122 -3.03 -7.08 -10.56
N GLN A 123 -1.84 -7.56 -10.17
CA GLN A 123 -0.73 -7.78 -11.10
C GLN A 123 -1.07 -8.81 -12.19
N PHE A 124 -1.79 -9.87 -11.82
CA PHE A 124 -2.22 -10.90 -12.76
C PHE A 124 -3.20 -10.33 -13.81
N CYS A 125 -4.23 -9.60 -13.38
CA CYS A 125 -5.16 -8.91 -14.29
C CYS A 125 -4.42 -7.96 -15.23
N TYR A 126 -3.46 -7.19 -14.73
CA TYR A 126 -2.63 -6.33 -15.56
C TYR A 126 -1.78 -7.09 -16.58
N SER A 127 -1.26 -8.26 -16.19
CA SER A 127 -0.49 -9.12 -17.11
C SER A 127 -1.37 -9.67 -18.22
N LEU A 128 -2.61 -10.07 -17.92
CA LEU A 128 -3.57 -10.54 -18.92
C LEU A 128 -3.96 -9.42 -19.89
N LEU A 129 -4.31 -8.24 -19.37
CA LEU A 129 -4.66 -7.09 -20.20
C LEU A 129 -3.47 -6.64 -21.07
N GLY A 130 -2.27 -6.65 -20.50
CA GLY A 130 -1.03 -6.34 -21.22
C GLY A 130 -0.72 -7.35 -22.32
N PHE A 131 -0.98 -8.63 -22.08
CA PHE A 131 -0.78 -9.68 -23.08
C PHE A 131 -1.77 -9.57 -24.26
N ILE A 132 -3.03 -9.23 -24.00
CA ILE A 132 -4.08 -9.20 -25.02
C ILE A 132 -4.01 -7.93 -25.89
N PHE A 133 -3.78 -6.76 -25.29
CA PHE A 133 -3.95 -5.47 -25.98
C PHE A 133 -2.68 -4.62 -26.13
N ALA A 134 -1.60 -4.94 -25.41
CA ALA A 134 -0.37 -4.16 -25.42
C ALA A 134 0.80 -4.88 -26.09
N SER A 135 1.71 -4.13 -26.71
CA SER A 135 2.99 -4.71 -27.11
C SER A 135 3.83 -5.03 -25.86
N PRO A 136 4.61 -6.13 -25.86
CA PRO A 136 5.40 -6.55 -24.70
C PRO A 136 6.33 -5.44 -24.15
N GLU A 137 6.90 -4.62 -25.03
CA GLU A 137 7.77 -3.50 -24.66
C GLU A 137 7.01 -2.39 -23.92
N LYS A 138 5.84 -1.99 -24.42
CA LYS A 138 5.00 -0.96 -23.79
C LYS A 138 4.48 -1.44 -22.43
N TYR A 139 4.07 -2.70 -22.34
CA TYR A 139 3.66 -3.30 -21.07
C TYR A 139 4.82 -3.36 -20.06
N ARG A 140 6.02 -3.78 -20.49
CA ARG A 140 7.21 -3.81 -19.62
C ARG A 140 7.57 -2.41 -19.10
N PHE A 141 7.47 -1.39 -19.97
CA PHE A 141 7.68 0.01 -19.58
C PHE A 141 6.61 0.49 -18.59
N TRP A 142 5.33 0.22 -18.87
CA TRP A 142 4.23 0.54 -17.98
C TRP A 142 4.37 -0.14 -16.61
N LYS A 143 4.71 -1.44 -16.57
CA LYS A 143 4.93 -2.21 -15.34
C LYS A 143 6.08 -1.64 -14.51
N LYS A 144 7.17 -1.22 -15.15
CA LYS A 144 8.29 -0.54 -14.47
C LYS A 144 7.82 0.79 -13.84
N SER A 145 7.07 1.59 -14.58
CA SER A 145 6.52 2.87 -14.12
C SER A 145 5.50 2.70 -12.99
N TYR A 146 4.67 1.65 -13.05
CA TYR A 146 3.74 1.26 -12.00
C TYR A 146 4.46 0.91 -10.70
N ASN A 147 5.47 0.03 -10.77
CA ASN A 147 6.25 -0.36 -9.59
C ASN A 147 7.00 0.84 -8.97
N ALA A 148 7.51 1.75 -9.80
CA ALA A 148 8.16 2.98 -9.31
C ALA A 148 7.18 3.91 -8.58
N THR A 149 5.96 4.02 -9.09
CA THR A 149 4.89 4.83 -8.47
C THR A 149 4.44 4.21 -7.15
N MET A 150 4.22 2.88 -7.11
CA MET A 150 3.89 2.16 -5.88
C MET A 150 4.99 2.25 -4.82
N GLY A 151 6.26 2.12 -5.22
CA GLY A 151 7.40 2.27 -4.31
C GLY A 151 7.51 3.69 -3.74
N SER A 152 7.28 4.70 -4.57
CA SER A 152 7.30 6.10 -4.14
C SER A 152 6.15 6.44 -3.20
N TRP A 153 4.96 5.89 -3.46
CA TRP A 153 3.83 5.99 -2.54
C TRP A 153 4.13 5.32 -1.19
N GLY A 154 4.76 4.14 -1.19
CA GLY A 154 5.21 3.48 0.04
C GLY A 154 6.12 4.36 0.91
N ILE A 155 7.01 5.13 0.30
CA ILE A 155 7.86 6.09 1.04
C ILE A 155 7.01 7.21 1.66
N LEU A 156 6.06 7.76 0.90
CA LEU A 156 5.17 8.82 1.39
C LEU A 156 4.32 8.37 2.57
N LEU A 157 3.95 7.08 2.63
CA LEU A 157 3.13 6.51 3.70
C LEU A 157 3.83 6.50 5.08
N TYR A 158 5.15 6.61 5.16
CA TYR A 158 5.81 6.74 6.47
C TYR A 158 5.30 7.97 7.24
N ILE A 159 4.99 9.07 6.54
CA ILE A 159 4.51 10.32 7.17
C ILE A 159 3.18 10.10 7.94
N PRO A 160 2.08 9.67 7.30
CA PRO A 160 0.81 9.45 8.01
C PRO A 160 0.89 8.30 9.01
N VAL A 161 1.70 7.26 8.76
CA VAL A 161 1.82 6.11 9.69
C VAL A 161 2.56 6.48 10.97
N LEU A 162 3.67 7.22 10.87
CA LEU A 162 4.39 7.72 12.04
C LEU A 162 3.52 8.71 12.83
N TRP A 163 2.78 9.58 12.14
CA TRP A 163 1.84 10.49 12.78
C TRP A 163 0.76 9.74 13.57
N LEU A 164 0.13 8.73 12.96
CA LEU A 164 -0.88 7.88 13.61
C LEU A 164 -0.36 7.26 14.91
N LEU A 165 0.90 6.84 14.93
CA LEU A 165 1.50 6.18 16.09
C LEU A 165 1.89 7.16 17.20
N PHE A 166 2.51 8.30 16.86
CA PHE A 166 3.07 9.21 17.87
C PHE A 166 2.10 10.26 18.40
N VAL A 167 1.16 10.73 17.58
CA VAL A 167 0.37 11.93 17.94
C VAL A 167 -0.94 11.58 18.64
N GLY A 168 -1.46 10.34 18.50
CA GLY A 168 -2.55 9.70 19.28
C GLY A 168 -3.89 10.44 19.44
N SER A 169 -3.83 11.69 19.87
CA SER A 169 -4.91 12.66 20.12
C SER A 169 -5.69 13.13 18.89
N LYS A 170 -5.08 13.16 17.69
CA LYS A 170 -5.72 13.62 16.44
C LYS A 170 -5.54 12.61 15.31
N THR A 171 -6.30 11.53 15.36
CA THR A 171 -6.26 10.44 14.36
C THR A 171 -6.90 10.81 13.02
N VAL A 172 -7.80 11.80 12.99
CA VAL A 172 -8.51 12.22 11.77
C VAL A 172 -7.57 12.81 10.72
N ALA A 173 -6.64 13.68 11.13
CA ALA A 173 -5.70 14.35 10.21
C ALA A 173 -4.81 13.37 9.43
N PRO A 174 -4.11 12.42 10.06
CA PRO A 174 -3.29 11.47 9.32
C PRO A 174 -4.12 10.44 8.52
N VAL A 175 -5.37 10.15 8.91
CA VAL A 175 -6.29 9.36 8.07
C VAL A 175 -6.64 10.11 6.79
N ILE A 176 -6.97 11.41 6.88
CA ILE A 176 -7.22 12.24 5.70
C ILE A 176 -5.98 12.28 4.81
N LEU A 177 -4.78 12.46 5.40
CA LEU A 177 -3.53 12.47 4.66
C LEU A 177 -3.27 11.12 3.95
N PHE A 178 -3.52 10.00 4.63
CA PHE A 178 -3.42 8.65 4.05
C PHE A 178 -4.34 8.50 2.83
N CYS A 179 -5.60 8.95 2.95
CA CYS A 179 -6.56 8.95 1.84
C CYS A 179 -6.09 9.83 0.68
N ILE A 180 -5.61 11.05 0.95
CA ILE A 180 -5.09 11.96 -0.08
C ILE A 180 -3.93 11.31 -0.84
N PHE A 181 -2.94 10.74 -0.14
CA PHE A 181 -1.82 10.06 -0.77
C PHE A 181 -2.25 8.85 -1.61
N TYR A 182 -3.25 8.09 -1.13
CA TYR A 182 -3.84 7.00 -1.91
C TYR A 182 -4.45 7.50 -3.23
N PHE A 183 -5.31 8.53 -3.17
CA PHE A 183 -5.93 9.10 -4.39
C PHE A 183 -4.89 9.70 -5.34
N LEU A 184 -3.92 10.45 -4.83
CA LEU A 184 -2.84 11.01 -5.65
C LEU A 184 -2.04 9.92 -6.37
N CYS A 185 -1.70 8.83 -5.67
CA CYS A 185 -1.02 7.69 -6.27
C CYS A 185 -1.85 7.08 -7.42
N ARG A 186 -3.16 6.92 -7.23
CA ARG A 186 -4.08 6.42 -8.27
C ARG A 186 -4.14 7.34 -9.48
N PHE A 187 -4.29 8.65 -9.28
CA PHE A 187 -4.29 9.61 -10.38
C PHE A 187 -2.98 9.57 -11.19
N VAL A 188 -1.82 9.45 -10.52
CA VAL A 188 -0.53 9.31 -11.21
C VAL A 188 -0.49 8.04 -12.05
N ILE A 189 -0.96 6.90 -11.53
CA ILE A 189 -1.01 5.64 -12.30
C ILE A 189 -1.92 5.80 -13.52
N ILE A 190 -3.13 6.37 -13.36
CA ILE A 190 -4.08 6.57 -14.46
C ILE A 190 -3.49 7.48 -15.54
N TYR A 191 -2.93 8.63 -15.14
CA TYR A 191 -2.28 9.57 -16.06
C TYR A 191 -1.19 8.90 -16.88
N LYS A 192 -0.34 8.09 -16.24
CA LYS A 192 0.73 7.34 -16.89
C LYS A 192 0.21 6.27 -17.84
N THR A 193 -0.84 5.54 -17.44
CA THR A 193 -1.51 4.56 -18.28
C THR A 193 -2.05 5.20 -19.56
N ILE A 194 -2.80 6.31 -19.44
CA ILE A 194 -3.32 7.04 -20.60
C ILE A 194 -2.17 7.48 -21.50
N ARG A 195 -1.15 8.14 -20.95
CA ARG A 195 -0.04 8.65 -21.75
C ARG A 195 0.72 7.57 -22.52
N ILE A 196 0.91 6.38 -21.94
CA ILE A 196 1.65 5.27 -22.59
C ILE A 196 0.82 4.59 -23.69
N PHE A 197 -0.49 4.47 -23.51
CA PHE A 197 -1.34 3.67 -24.40
C PHE A 197 -2.18 4.50 -25.40
N HIS A 198 -2.31 5.81 -25.22
CA HIS A 198 -3.19 6.68 -26.04
C HIS A 198 -2.87 6.70 -27.55
N LYS A 199 -1.64 6.41 -27.97
CA LYS A 199 -1.21 6.57 -29.38
C LYS A 199 -1.74 5.50 -30.35
N ASN A 200 -2.47 4.48 -29.90
CA ASN A 200 -2.96 3.39 -30.76
C ASN A 200 -4.45 3.09 -30.50
N ASN A 201 -5.23 2.74 -31.53
CA ASN A 201 -6.67 2.42 -31.38
C ASN A 201 -6.90 1.23 -30.44
N ALA A 202 -6.05 0.19 -30.49
CA ALA A 202 -6.07 -0.90 -29.52
C ALA A 202 -5.73 -0.44 -28.08
N GLY A 203 -4.96 0.65 -27.95
CA GLY A 203 -4.62 1.27 -26.68
C GLY A 203 -5.78 2.05 -26.05
N LEU A 204 -6.71 2.58 -26.85
CA LEU A 204 -7.95 3.18 -26.33
C LEU A 204 -8.88 2.12 -25.72
N LEU A 205 -8.99 0.96 -26.36
CA LEU A 205 -9.72 -0.19 -25.80
C LEU A 205 -9.07 -0.67 -24.50
N TYR A 206 -7.74 -0.78 -24.46
CA TYR A 206 -7.00 -1.11 -23.23
C TYR A 206 -7.26 -0.09 -22.11
N ILE A 207 -7.24 1.21 -22.40
CA ILE A 207 -7.51 2.27 -21.41
C ILE A 207 -8.94 2.16 -20.87
N SER A 208 -9.93 1.97 -21.75
CA SER A 208 -11.33 1.81 -21.36
C SER A 208 -11.52 0.58 -20.46
N LEU A 209 -10.97 -0.58 -20.87
CA LEU A 209 -11.06 -1.83 -20.12
C LEU A 209 -10.29 -1.77 -18.78
N TYR A 210 -9.13 -1.10 -18.77
CA TYR A 210 -8.35 -0.84 -17.56
C TYR A 210 -9.13 -0.01 -16.55
N LEU A 211 -9.71 1.12 -16.99
CA LEU A 211 -10.45 2.05 -16.13
C LEU A 211 -11.68 1.35 -15.54
N CYS A 212 -12.46 0.64 -16.36
CA CYS A 212 -13.66 -0.03 -15.88
C CYS A 212 -13.34 -1.20 -14.94
N THR A 213 -12.36 -2.05 -15.27
CA THR A 213 -12.07 -3.27 -14.50
C THR A 213 -11.33 -2.96 -13.20
N GLN A 214 -10.36 -2.05 -13.22
CA GLN A 214 -9.40 -1.92 -12.12
C GLN A 214 -9.57 -0.66 -11.27
N GLU A 215 -10.29 0.35 -11.75
CA GLU A 215 -10.52 1.59 -11.02
C GLU A 215 -12.01 1.77 -10.68
N ILE A 216 -12.93 1.54 -11.62
CA ILE A 216 -14.38 1.71 -11.40
C ILE A 216 -14.98 0.51 -10.65
N LEU A 217 -14.74 -0.72 -11.11
CA LEU A 217 -15.37 -1.92 -10.53
C LEU A 217 -15.05 -2.09 -9.03
N PRO A 218 -13.81 -1.86 -8.53
CA PRO A 218 -13.55 -1.94 -7.09
C PRO A 218 -14.26 -0.86 -6.27
N LEU A 219 -14.48 0.34 -6.84
CA LEU A 219 -15.23 1.40 -6.17
C LEU A 219 -16.73 1.07 -6.10
N ILE A 220 -17.30 0.51 -7.17
CA ILE A 220 -18.69 0.02 -7.18
C ILE A 220 -18.85 -1.11 -6.17
N PHE A 221 -17.94 -2.09 -6.16
CA PHE A 221 -18.00 -3.21 -5.23
C PHE A 221 -17.89 -2.74 -3.76
N LEU A 222 -17.06 -1.73 -3.49
CA LEU A 222 -16.96 -1.12 -2.17
C LEU A 222 -18.26 -0.40 -1.79
N TYR A 223 -18.84 0.37 -2.70
CA TYR A 223 -20.11 1.08 -2.48
C TYR A 223 -21.27 0.12 -2.17
N GLU A 224 -21.45 -0.91 -3.00
CA GLU A 224 -22.47 -1.95 -2.79
C GLU A 224 -22.21 -2.74 -1.51
N GLY A 225 -20.95 -3.06 -1.22
CA GLY A 225 -20.56 -3.72 0.02
C GLY A 225 -20.89 -2.89 1.27
N MET A 226 -20.72 -1.56 1.21
CA MET A 226 -21.12 -0.67 2.31
C MET A 226 -22.63 -0.60 2.48
N ILE A 227 -23.41 -0.55 1.41
CA ILE A 227 -24.89 -0.59 1.48
C ILE A 227 -25.36 -1.91 2.08
N PHE A 228 -24.80 -3.02 1.62
CA PHE A 228 -25.13 -4.34 2.14
C PHE A 228 -24.84 -4.44 3.65
N LEU A 229 -23.67 -3.97 4.08
CA LEU A 229 -23.30 -3.90 5.50
C LEU A 229 -24.24 -2.98 6.30
N TYR A 230 -24.56 -1.80 5.78
CA TYR A 230 -25.46 -0.86 6.43
C TYR A 230 -26.85 -1.49 6.64
N ASN A 231 -27.42 -2.08 5.59
CA ASN A 231 -28.73 -2.73 5.65
C ASN A 231 -28.72 -3.94 6.58
N PHE A 232 -27.64 -4.73 6.59
CA PHE A 232 -27.47 -5.87 7.49
C PHE A 232 -27.42 -5.41 8.96
N ILE A 233 -26.66 -4.35 9.25
CA ILE A 233 -26.59 -3.77 10.59
C ILE A 233 -27.97 -3.25 11.00
N GLU A 234 -28.64 -2.46 10.16
CA GLU A 234 -29.97 -1.91 10.43
C GLU A 234 -31.01 -3.03 10.69
N THR A 235 -31.02 -4.08 9.87
CA THR A 235 -31.90 -5.24 10.13
C THR A 235 -31.52 -5.93 11.44
N SER A 236 -30.24 -6.22 11.70
CA SER A 236 -29.82 -6.87 12.94
C SER A 236 -30.12 -6.05 14.21
N THR A 237 -30.17 -4.72 14.12
CA THR A 237 -30.59 -3.84 15.22
C THR A 237 -32.11 -3.77 15.42
N LEU A 238 -32.92 -4.15 14.43
CA LEU A 238 -34.39 -4.20 14.53
C LEU A 238 -34.92 -5.51 15.14
N TRP A 239 -34.09 -6.56 15.21
CA TRP A 239 -34.44 -7.86 15.80
C TRP A 239 -33.99 -8.01 17.27
N HIS A 240 -33.49 -6.93 17.88
CA HIS A 240 -33.21 -6.80 19.32
C HIS A 240 -34.09 -5.71 19.92
#